data_AF-A0A3D2VZB8-F1
#
_entry.id   AF-A0A3D2VZB8-F1
#
_cell.length_a   1.000
_cell.length_b   1.000
_cell.length_c   1.000
_cell.angle_alpha   90.00
_cell.angle_beta   90.00
_cell.angle_gamma   90.00
#
_symmetry.space_group_name_H-M   'P 1'
#
loop_
_entity.id
_entity.type
_entity.pdbx_description
1 polymer ?
#
loop_
_entity_poly.entity_id
_entity_poly.type
_entity_poly.pdbx_seq_one_letter_code
_entity_poly.pdbx_strand_id
1 'polypeptide(L)'
;MSSAAIAAHEAPETERALGEMCARLALEIELLRLIGVRIEQSLCASTAALGLDSERVRDLQQLDLLMQHLAALRDFMGALSSLPETATPLDARAALERITLAEMKNRLGGEASVVDANSGDVEFF
;
A
#
# COMPACT_ATOMS: atom_id res chain seq x y z
N MET A 1 -45.92 -1.55 29.09
CA MET A 1 -45.47 -0.96 27.80
C MET A 1 -43.99 -0.62 27.95
N SER A 2 -43.15 -1.63 27.71
CA SER A 2 -42.18 -1.69 26.60
C SER A 2 -41.05 -0.68 26.75
N SER A 3 -40.10 -1.11 27.57
CA SER A 3 -38.71 -0.67 27.60
C SER A 3 -38.01 -1.16 26.33
N ALA A 4 -37.73 -0.26 25.41
CA ALA A 4 -36.76 -0.45 24.35
C ALA A 4 -35.73 0.69 24.46
N ALA A 5 -34.95 0.63 25.55
CA ALA A 5 -33.71 1.37 25.64
C ALA A 5 -32.81 0.88 24.50
N ILE A 6 -32.57 1.79 23.57
CA ILE A 6 -31.59 1.68 22.49
C ILE A 6 -30.25 1.44 23.17
N ALA A 7 -29.83 0.18 23.24
CA ALA A 7 -28.47 -0.20 23.60
C ALA A 7 -27.57 0.25 22.44
N ALA A 8 -27.12 1.49 22.51
CA ALA A 8 -25.94 1.94 21.78
C ALA A 8 -24.79 1.05 22.24
N HIS A 9 -24.50 0.03 21.43
CA HIS A 9 -23.38 -0.88 21.63
C HIS A 9 -22.12 -0.09 21.31
N GLU A 10 -21.48 0.47 22.34
CA GLU A 10 -20.15 1.07 22.22
C GLU A 10 -19.20 -0.03 21.76
N ALA A 11 -18.76 0.05 20.50
CA ALA A 11 -17.67 -0.78 20.01
C ALA A 11 -16.42 -0.55 20.89
N PRO A 12 -15.60 -1.58 21.12
CA PRO A 12 -14.43 -1.48 21.98
C PRO A 12 -13.47 -0.42 21.43
N GLU A 13 -13.05 0.53 22.28
CA GLU A 13 -12.20 1.69 21.92
C GLU A 13 -10.96 1.33 21.08
N THR A 14 -10.44 0.11 21.27
CA THR A 14 -9.28 -0.43 20.55
C THR A 14 -9.50 -0.58 19.03
N GLU A 15 -10.70 -0.96 18.59
CA GLU A 15 -10.99 -1.17 17.16
C GLU A 15 -11.13 0.15 16.41
N ARG A 16 -11.72 1.16 17.06
CA ARG A 16 -11.74 2.55 16.57
C ARG A 16 -10.34 3.11 16.40
N ALA A 17 -9.47 2.87 17.38
CA ALA A 17 -8.09 3.32 17.33
C ALA A 17 -7.33 2.73 16.13
N LEU A 18 -7.56 1.45 15.79
CA LEU A 18 -6.91 0.81 14.65
C LEU A 18 -7.41 1.39 13.31
N GLY A 19 -8.72 1.56 13.14
CA GLY A 19 -9.28 2.16 11.92
C GLY A 19 -8.77 3.58 11.69
N GLU A 20 -8.69 4.40 12.74
CA GLU A 20 -8.11 5.74 12.69
C GLU A 20 -6.61 5.74 12.37
N MET A 21 -5.84 4.81 12.94
CA MET A 21 -4.42 4.63 12.61
C MET A 21 -4.24 4.24 11.14
N CYS A 22 -5.07 3.32 10.62
CA CYS A 22 -5.05 2.92 9.22
C CYS A 22 -5.35 4.10 8.29
N ALA A 23 -6.37 4.90 8.63
CA ALA A 23 -6.72 6.09 7.86
C ALA A 23 -5.59 7.14 7.86
N ARG A 24 -4.95 7.39 9.01
CA ARG A 24 -3.79 8.28 9.11
C ARG A 24 -2.62 7.79 8.27
N LEU A 25 -2.31 6.49 8.34
CA LEU A 25 -1.22 5.92 7.54
C LEU A 25 -1.51 6.03 6.04
N ALA A 26 -2.75 5.82 5.60
CA ALA A 26 -3.13 6.00 4.20
C ALA A 26 -2.85 7.45 3.72
N LEU A 27 -3.13 8.45 4.56
CA LEU A 27 -2.85 9.86 4.24
C LEU A 27 -1.34 10.14 4.11
N GLU A 28 -0.53 9.63 5.04
CA GLU A 28 0.94 9.78 4.97
C GLU A 28 1.53 9.10 3.73
N ILE A 29 1.02 7.92 3.36
CA ILE A 29 1.43 7.22 2.14
C ILE A 29 1.07 8.02 0.88
N GLU A 30 -0.12 8.62 0.83
CA GLU A 30 -0.51 9.47 -0.30
C GLU A 30 0.36 10.73 -0.38
N LEU A 31 0.72 11.33 0.76
CA LEU A 31 1.65 12.46 0.81
C LEU A 31 3.01 12.08 0.22
N LEU A 32 3.57 10.94 0.63
CA LEU A 32 4.83 10.42 0.08
C LEU A 32 4.73 10.17 -1.43
N ARG A 33 3.61 9.62 -1.90
CA ARG A 33 3.38 9.39 -3.34
C ARG A 33 3.37 10.71 -4.11
N LEU A 34 2.69 11.74 -3.62
CA LEU A 34 2.64 13.06 -4.25
C LEU A 34 4.01 13.74 -4.31
N ILE A 35 4.82 13.60 -3.25
CA ILE A 35 6.22 14.06 -3.25
C ILE A 35 7.02 13.31 -4.32
N GLY A 36 6.86 11.99 -4.41
CA GLY A 36 7.49 11.15 -5.44
C GLY A 36 7.14 11.60 -6.86
N VAL A 37 5.86 11.86 -7.16
CA VAL A 37 5.40 12.33 -8.48
C VAL A 37 6.07 13.65 -8.83
N ARG A 38 6.19 14.56 -7.87
CA ARG A 38 6.86 15.85 -8.10
C ARG A 38 8.35 15.68 -8.39
N ILE A 39 9.03 14.75 -7.70
CA ILE A 39 10.43 14.42 -7.95
C ILE A 39 10.59 13.82 -9.35
N GLU A 40 9.76 12.85 -9.72
CA GLU A 40 9.77 12.22 -11.03
C GLU A 40 9.60 13.26 -12.16
N GLN A 41 8.59 14.14 -12.05
CA GLN A 41 8.36 15.21 -13.01
C GLN A 41 9.58 16.15 -13.15
N SER A 42 10.21 16.50 -12.03
CA SER A 42 11.42 17.33 -12.03
C SER A 42 12.61 16.64 -12.70
N LEU A 43 12.76 15.33 -12.48
CA LEU A 43 13.82 14.52 -13.09
C LEU A 43 13.57 14.34 -14.59
N CYS A 44 12.36 13.99 -15.00
CA CYS A 44 11.95 13.89 -16.41
C CYS A 44 12.17 15.20 -17.18
N ALA A 45 11.83 16.35 -16.59
CA ALA A 45 12.08 17.65 -17.20
C ALA A 45 13.59 17.94 -17.36
N SER A 46 14.40 17.53 -16.39
CA SER A 46 15.86 17.71 -16.42
C SER A 46 16.56 16.77 -17.41
N THR A 47 16.10 15.53 -17.52
CA THR A 47 16.67 14.54 -18.44
C THR A 47 16.30 14.80 -19.90
N ALA A 48 15.13 15.37 -20.17
CA ALA A 48 14.75 15.84 -21.51
C ALA A 48 15.74 16.90 -22.06
N ALA A 49 16.34 17.71 -21.18
CA ALA A 49 17.32 18.73 -21.55
C ALA A 49 18.75 18.19 -21.74
N LEU A 50 19.12 17.11 -21.04
CA LEU A 50 20.50 16.58 -20.97
C LEU A 50 20.71 15.29 -21.77
N GLY A 51 19.65 14.73 -22.34
CA GLY A 51 19.67 13.38 -22.92
C GLY A 51 19.46 12.30 -21.87
N LEU A 52 18.70 11.27 -22.26
CA LEU A 52 18.44 10.08 -21.44
C LEU A 52 19.47 9.01 -21.76
N ASP A 53 20.29 8.65 -20.77
CA ASP A 53 21.04 7.40 -20.78
C ASP A 53 20.18 6.26 -20.22
N SER A 54 20.60 5.02 -20.46
CA SER A 54 19.85 3.83 -20.03
C SER A 54 19.75 3.67 -18.52
N GLU A 55 20.67 4.26 -17.75
CA GLU A 55 20.66 4.19 -16.29
C GLU A 55 19.56 5.11 -15.72
N ARG A 56 19.48 6.35 -16.20
CA ARG A 56 18.42 7.31 -15.81
C ARG A 56 17.02 6.82 -16.17
N VAL A 57 16.86 6.16 -17.32
CA VAL A 57 15.58 5.54 -17.69
C VAL A 57 15.20 4.46 -16.70
N ARG A 58 16.16 3.63 -16.27
CA ARG A 58 15.94 2.59 -15.25
C ARG A 58 15.57 3.21 -13.90
N ASP A 59 16.26 4.26 -13.47
CA ASP A 59 15.97 4.93 -12.20
C ASP A 59 14.56 5.56 -12.20
N LEU A 60 14.14 6.17 -13.30
CA LEU A 60 12.78 6.69 -13.47
C LEU A 60 11.73 5.58 -13.42
N GLN A 61 12.00 4.44 -14.06
CA GLN A 61 11.11 3.27 -13.99
C GLN A 61 11.00 2.71 -12.57
N GLN A 62 12.11 2.68 -11.81
CA GLN A 62 12.10 2.25 -10.41
C GLN A 62 11.30 3.22 -9.53
N LEU A 63 11.43 4.53 -9.79
CA LEU A 63 10.65 5.55 -9.09
C LEU A 63 9.15 5.43 -9.38
N ASP A 64 8.77 5.20 -10.64
CA ASP A 64 7.37 4.94 -11.02
C ASP A 64 6.82 3.70 -10.30
N LEU A 65 7.57 2.60 -10.31
CA LEU A 65 7.18 1.38 -9.61
C LEU A 65 7.00 1.63 -8.10
N LEU A 66 7.88 2.39 -7.47
CA LEU A 66 7.74 2.79 -6.07
C LEU A 66 6.43 3.58 -5.83
N MET A 67 6.08 4.52 -6.70
CA MET A 67 4.84 5.28 -6.58
C MET A 67 3.59 4.41 -6.77
N GLN A 68 3.65 3.44 -7.66
CA GLN A 68 2.58 2.44 -7.83
C GLN A 68 2.41 1.60 -6.55
N HIS A 69 3.52 1.19 -5.91
CA HIS A 69 3.46 0.49 -4.63
C HIS A 69 2.87 1.35 -3.51
N LEU A 70 3.25 2.63 -3.42
CA LEU A 70 2.65 3.55 -2.44
C LEU A 70 1.15 3.72 -2.66
N ALA A 71 0.69 3.86 -3.91
CA ALA A 71 -0.73 3.95 -4.22
C ALA A 71 -1.51 2.72 -3.75
N ALA A 72 -1.00 1.52 -4.04
CA ALA A 72 -1.63 0.28 -3.65
C ALA A 72 -1.63 0.07 -2.12
N LEU A 73 -0.58 0.50 -1.41
CA LEU A 73 -0.55 0.45 0.05
C LEU A 73 -1.54 1.43 0.68
N ARG A 74 -1.66 2.65 0.15
CA ARG A 74 -2.70 3.60 0.56
C ARG A 74 -4.09 2.99 0.41
N ASP A 75 -4.37 2.38 -0.74
CA ASP A 75 -5.69 1.78 -1.01
C ASP A 75 -6.00 0.63 -0.07
N PHE A 76 -4.99 -0.19 0.25
CA PHE A 76 -5.11 -1.24 1.25
C PHE A 76 -5.43 -0.66 2.64
N MET A 77 -4.66 0.34 3.10
CA MET A 77 -4.87 0.96 4.41
C MET A 77 -6.22 1.69 4.50
N GLY A 78 -6.66 2.35 3.43
CA GLY A 78 -7.97 2.98 3.35
C GLY A 78 -9.12 1.96 3.31
N ALA A 79 -8.90 0.80 2.69
CA ALA A 79 -9.86 -0.29 2.73
C ALA A 79 -10.00 -0.86 4.15
N LEU A 80 -8.86 -1.05 4.85
CA LEU A 80 -8.85 -1.50 6.24
C LEU A 80 -9.55 -0.51 7.18
N SER A 81 -9.39 0.80 7.00
CA SER A 81 -10.07 1.79 7.83
C SER A 81 -11.58 1.87 7.58
N SER A 82 -12.06 1.38 6.43
CA SER A 82 -13.47 1.36 6.06
C SER A 82 -14.23 0.09 6.48
N LEU A 83 -13.51 -0.91 7.03
CA LEU A 83 -14.14 -2.15 7.51
C LEU A 83 -15.07 -1.83 8.70
N PRO A 84 -16.28 -2.42 8.73
CA PRO A 84 -17.21 -2.19 9.83
C PRO A 84 -16.64 -2.68 11.15
N GLU A 85 -16.83 -1.91 12.23
CA GLU A 85 -16.38 -2.22 13.60
C GLU A 85 -16.85 -3.60 14.09
N THR A 86 -17.92 -4.15 13.51
CA THR A 86 -18.49 -5.46 13.89
C THR A 86 -17.87 -6.65 13.13
N ALA A 87 -16.97 -6.41 12.18
CA ALA A 87 -16.30 -7.45 11.42
C ALA A 87 -15.09 -8.00 12.19
N THR A 88 -15.36 -8.69 13.30
CA THR A 88 -14.39 -9.59 13.92
C THR A 88 -14.64 -11.03 13.47
N PRO A 89 -13.60 -11.75 12.99
CA PRO A 89 -12.22 -11.30 12.77
C PRO A 89 -12.08 -10.33 11.58
N LEU A 90 -11.09 -9.42 11.65
CA LEU A 90 -10.77 -8.43 10.61
C LEU A 90 -10.54 -9.14 9.26
N ASP A 91 -11.54 -9.10 8.38
CA ASP A 91 -11.44 -9.75 7.07
C ASP A 91 -10.64 -8.87 6.10
N ALA A 92 -9.31 -9.02 6.15
CA ALA A 92 -8.39 -8.35 5.24
C ALA A 92 -8.57 -8.78 3.77
N ARG A 93 -9.35 -9.85 3.48
CA ARG A 93 -9.59 -10.31 2.11
C ARG A 93 -10.26 -9.25 1.26
N ALA A 94 -11.25 -8.56 1.80
CA ALA A 94 -11.92 -7.46 1.11
C ALA A 94 -10.96 -6.29 0.80
N ALA A 95 -10.00 -6.03 1.69
CA ALA A 95 -8.96 -5.03 1.45
C ALA A 95 -7.94 -5.49 0.38
N LEU A 96 -7.53 -6.76 0.41
CA LEU A 96 -6.64 -7.37 -0.59
C LEU A 96 -7.26 -7.42 -1.99
N GLU A 97 -8.58 -7.58 -2.11
CA GLU A 97 -9.28 -7.57 -3.40
C GLU A 97 -9.26 -6.21 -4.11
N ARG A 98 -9.01 -5.12 -3.37
CA ARG A 98 -8.91 -3.77 -3.93
C ARG A 98 -7.51 -3.45 -4.47
N ILE A 99 -6.52 -4.31 -4.19
CA ILE A 99 -5.17 -4.18 -4.70
C ILE A 99 -5.13 -4.74 -6.13
N THR A 100 -4.80 -3.88 -7.09
CA THR A 100 -4.66 -4.25 -8.51
C THR A 100 -3.32 -4.92 -8.82
N LEU A 101 -2.27 -4.61 -8.05
CA LEU A 101 -0.94 -5.20 -8.18
C LEU A 101 -0.89 -6.61 -7.56
N ALA A 102 -0.96 -7.64 -8.40
CA ALA A 102 -0.99 -9.04 -7.98
C ALA A 102 0.18 -9.42 -7.05
N GLU A 103 1.40 -8.98 -7.36
CA GLU A 103 2.58 -9.28 -6.51
C GLU A 103 2.44 -8.65 -5.11
N MET A 104 1.97 -7.41 -5.03
CA MET A 104 1.72 -6.76 -3.74
C MET A 104 0.61 -7.46 -2.97
N LYS A 105 -0.48 -7.83 -3.66
CA LYS A 105 -1.60 -8.57 -3.07
C LYS A 105 -1.11 -9.89 -2.45
N ASN A 106 -0.28 -10.64 -3.17
CA ASN A 106 0.27 -11.90 -2.69
C ASN A 106 1.16 -11.68 -1.46
N ARG A 107 2.09 -10.70 -1.53
CA ARG A 107 2.96 -10.35 -0.39
C ARG A 107 2.19 -9.93 0.86
N LEU A 108 1.17 -9.09 0.72
CA LEU A 108 0.32 -8.65 1.85
C LEU A 108 -0.63 -9.76 2.34
N GLY A 109 -1.02 -10.68 1.46
CA GLY A 109 -1.78 -11.89 1.79
C GLY A 109 -0.97 -12.97 2.50
N GLY A 110 0.34 -12.75 2.71
CA GLY A 110 1.24 -13.72 3.36
C GLY A 110 1.77 -14.81 2.43
N GLU A 111 1.45 -14.74 1.13
CA GLU A 111 2.16 -15.52 0.12
C GLU A 111 3.51 -14.84 -0.08
N ALA A 112 4.49 -15.30 0.70
CA ALA A 112 5.87 -14.86 0.56
C ALA A 112 6.26 -14.99 -0.92
N SER A 113 6.59 -13.87 -1.56
CA SER A 113 7.44 -13.89 -2.73
C SER A 113 8.75 -14.49 -2.23
N VAL A 114 8.94 -15.77 -2.52
CA VAL A 114 10.25 -16.40 -2.47
C VAL A 114 11.06 -15.71 -3.56
N VAL A 115 11.50 -14.48 -3.30
CA VAL A 115 12.70 -13.99 -3.95
C VAL A 115 13.77 -14.86 -3.34
N ASP A 116 14.11 -15.93 -4.06
CA ASP A 116 15.25 -16.78 -3.78
C ASP A 116 16.46 -15.87 -3.51
N ALA A 117 16.75 -15.67 -2.24
CA ALA A 117 18.01 -15.11 -1.77
C ALA A 117 19.16 -16.14 -1.93
N ASN A 118 18.95 -17.22 -2.69
CA ASN A 118 19.81 -18.40 -2.73
C ASN A 118 19.82 -19.17 -4.08
N SER A 119 19.88 -18.47 -5.22
CA SER A 119 20.41 -19.09 -6.45
C SER A 119 21.46 -18.20 -7.10
N GLY A 120 22.44 -17.79 -6.28
CA GLY A 120 23.78 -17.56 -6.76
C GLY A 120 24.52 -18.89 -6.83
N ASP A 121 24.07 -19.80 -7.70
CA ASP A 121 24.89 -20.93 -8.10
C ASP A 121 25.81 -20.44 -9.21
N VAL A 122 27.02 -20.05 -8.80
CA VAL A 122 28.12 -19.74 -9.72
C VAL A 122 28.71 -21.07 -10.13
N GLU A 123 28.20 -21.66 -11.22
CA GLU A 123 28.95 -22.70 -11.91
C GLU A 123 30.12 -22.05 -12.67
N PHE A 124 31.31 -22.12 -12.08
CA PHE A 124 32.57 -22.00 -12.81
C PHE A 124 32.82 -23.29 -13.59
N PHE A 125 32.61 -23.25 -14.90
CA PHE A 125 33.32 -24.09 -15.88
C PHE A 125 33.58 -23.29 -17.17
#